data_AF-A0A7C5SPH5-F1
#
_entry.id   AF-A0A7C5SPH5-F1
#
_cell.length_a   1.000
_cell.length_b   1.000
_cell.length_c   1.000
_cell.angle_alpha   90.00
_cell.angle_beta   90.00
_cell.angle_gamma   90.00
#
_symmetry.space_group_name_H-M   'P 1'
#
loop_
_entity.id
_entity.type
_entity.pdbx_description
1 polymer ?
#
loop_
_entity_poly.entity_id
_entity_poly.type
_entity_poly.pdbx_seq_one_letter_code
_entity_poly.pdbx_strand_id
1 'polypeptide(L)'
;MRMNLLQLPFIGRFVRWRYSRFVLQLPLLLLAVLAIYDGFFGRQLAPKNLATVSVWLHYRGLLVLVIAVLGNLFCSACPLMLTRGLSERLRRFVPQFSWPLALRNKYFVIAFTLVYLFAYEYFDLWASPWLTAWLMVSYFGAALVIDSLFPAGTFCKYVCPLGNFNFALSTTSPTKIGVRDRQVCLDCEGHYCVNGRVDTPEGPLPLAFNAEAAGTRHPGCETKLYAPQIESNLDCTFCFNCVRACPYDNVTWETRNPAREWTTVRYRLDYVMLGLLLFFAGFMNAFAMIPAYYDLAEWAAERLHTSNEALLLTLAFVLWVGAGLGLSLLAAASADRLAGLREGAWTALRRWGGAFLPLTFAMWAGHYAYHFLTGWATIVPVTQQALASLGLPVGEPNWQLAALVPENLLYPLQVAILYLGLMGAAYALFAKARSVGRLSAAVPMFIYFVLLVVLTLWVLAQPMEMRGTLLDPGSMPGGLK
;
A
#
# COMPACT_ATOMS: atom_id res chain seq x y z
N MET A 1 -19.83 8.60 -15.84
CA MET A 1 -19.13 9.65 -16.60
C MET A 1 -17.63 9.51 -16.33
N ARG A 2 -16.79 9.38 -17.36
CA ARG A 2 -15.32 9.36 -17.19
C ARG A 2 -14.83 10.79 -17.30
N MET A 3 -14.21 11.33 -16.25
CA MET A 3 -13.64 12.67 -16.26
C MET A 3 -12.12 12.56 -16.32
N ASN A 4 -11.49 13.24 -17.28
CA ASN A 4 -10.03 13.30 -17.37
C ASN A 4 -9.50 14.45 -16.51
N LEU A 5 -8.86 14.12 -15.39
CA LEU A 5 -8.27 15.08 -14.45
C LEU A 5 -7.15 15.92 -15.08
N LEU A 6 -6.52 15.44 -16.17
CA LEU A 6 -5.50 16.21 -16.90
C LEU A 6 -6.07 17.36 -17.75
N GLN A 7 -7.40 17.42 -17.91
CA GLN A 7 -8.06 18.55 -18.56
C GLN A 7 -8.26 19.73 -17.60
N LEU A 8 -8.18 19.51 -16.28
CA LEU A 8 -8.18 20.60 -15.31
C LEU A 8 -6.88 21.40 -15.47
N PRO A 9 -6.94 22.73 -15.69
CA PRO A 9 -5.80 23.50 -16.16
C PRO A 9 -4.60 23.46 -15.20
N PHE A 10 -4.85 23.55 -13.89
CA PHE A 10 -3.80 23.48 -12.87
C PHE A 10 -3.20 22.07 -12.76
N ILE A 11 -4.05 21.05 -12.67
CA ILE A 11 -3.61 19.64 -12.50
C ILE A 11 -2.87 19.16 -13.75
N GLY A 12 -3.44 19.39 -14.93
CA GLY A 12 -2.85 19.00 -16.20
C GLY A 12 -1.52 19.69 -16.49
N ARG A 13 -1.39 20.98 -16.16
CA ARG A 13 -0.11 21.71 -16.29
C ARG A 13 0.91 21.21 -15.29
N PHE A 14 0.50 20.98 -14.03
CA PHE A 14 1.38 20.44 -13.01
C PHE A 14 1.90 19.07 -13.39
N VAL A 15 1.04 18.09 -13.71
CA VAL A 15 1.47 16.71 -14.03
C VAL A 15 2.41 16.64 -15.25
N ARG A 16 2.19 17.49 -16.26
CA ARG A 16 3.03 17.56 -17.46
C ARG A 16 4.36 18.28 -17.21
N TRP A 17 4.47 19.09 -16.15
CA TRP A 17 5.71 19.77 -15.81
C TRP A 17 6.79 18.78 -15.37
N ARG A 18 8.02 18.98 -15.86
CA ARG A 18 9.16 18.06 -15.66
C ARG A 18 9.56 17.88 -14.20
N TYR A 19 9.31 18.88 -13.34
CA TYR A 19 9.68 18.85 -11.92
C TYR A 19 8.52 18.47 -10.99
N SER A 20 7.34 18.15 -11.54
CA SER A 20 6.15 17.80 -10.74
C SER A 20 6.41 16.71 -9.72
N ARG A 21 7.09 15.64 -10.14
CA ARG A 21 7.44 14.53 -9.25
C ARG A 21 8.38 14.97 -8.12
N PHE A 22 9.43 15.75 -8.44
CA PHE A 22 10.36 16.25 -7.44
C PHE A 22 9.65 17.12 -6.40
N VAL A 23 8.74 18.00 -6.83
CA VAL A 23 7.94 18.83 -5.93
C VAL A 23 7.01 17.99 -5.04
N LEU A 24 6.41 16.92 -5.56
CA LEU A 24 5.63 15.98 -4.75
C LEU A 24 6.49 15.21 -3.74
N GLN A 25 7.74 14.91 -4.08
CA GLN A 25 8.66 14.15 -3.25
C GLN A 25 9.32 14.98 -2.16
N LEU A 26 9.53 16.28 -2.40
CA LEU A 26 10.27 17.15 -1.50
C LEU A 26 9.69 17.19 -0.07
N PRO A 27 8.38 17.34 0.17
CA PRO A 27 7.84 17.33 1.52
C PRO A 27 8.10 16.01 2.26
N LEU A 28 7.89 14.87 1.59
CA LEU A 28 8.13 13.55 2.19
C LEU A 28 9.62 13.27 2.39
N LEU A 29 10.49 13.80 1.52
CA LEU A 29 11.94 13.71 1.71
C LEU A 29 12.38 14.52 2.93
N LEU A 30 11.93 15.78 3.05
CA LEU A 30 12.26 16.64 4.18
C LEU A 30 11.78 16.03 5.49
N LEU A 31 10.53 15.52 5.51
CA LEU A 31 10.00 14.78 6.65
C LEU A 31 10.83 13.54 6.95
N ALA A 32 11.24 12.77 5.94
CA ALA A 32 12.04 11.58 6.14
C ALA A 32 13.43 11.89 6.71
N VAL A 33 14.10 12.95 6.22
CA VAL A 33 15.40 13.38 6.74
C VAL A 33 15.27 13.83 8.19
N LEU A 34 14.26 14.66 8.50
CA LEU A 34 14.04 15.13 9.87
C LEU A 34 13.67 13.98 10.81
N ALA A 35 12.84 13.04 10.36
CA ALA A 35 12.47 11.83 11.09
C ALA A 35 13.68 10.91 11.34
N ILE A 36 14.55 10.71 10.36
CA ILE A 36 15.78 9.91 10.55
C ILE A 36 16.70 10.59 11.57
N TYR A 37 16.86 11.91 11.48
CA TYR A 37 17.64 12.68 12.46
C TYR A 37 17.06 12.54 13.87
N ASP A 38 15.77 12.83 14.05
CA ASP A 38 15.12 12.76 15.35
C ASP A 38 15.05 11.31 15.89
N GLY A 39 14.94 10.32 15.01
CA GLY A 39 14.97 8.90 15.39
C GLY A 39 16.33 8.44 15.94
N PHE A 40 17.44 9.00 15.47
CA PHE A 40 18.78 8.68 15.99
C PHE A 40 19.22 9.55 17.17
N PHE A 41 18.94 10.85 17.13
CA PHE A 41 19.48 11.83 18.08
C PHE A 41 18.43 12.43 19.01
N GLY A 42 17.15 12.30 18.66
CA GLY A 42 16.03 12.78 19.46
C GLY A 42 15.69 11.86 20.63
N ARG A 43 14.58 12.20 21.30
CA ARG A 43 14.11 11.44 22.47
C ARG A 43 13.69 10.04 22.04
N GLN A 44 14.21 9.02 22.69
CA GLN A 44 13.88 7.61 22.42
C GLN A 44 12.58 7.16 23.10
N LEU A 45 11.55 8.01 23.05
CA LEU A 45 10.21 7.72 23.53
C LEU A 45 9.26 7.82 22.34
N ALA A 46 8.72 6.69 21.88
CA ALA A 46 7.97 6.60 20.62
C ALA A 46 6.82 7.63 20.48
N PRO A 47 5.97 7.88 21.50
CA PRO A 47 4.95 8.92 21.41
C PRO A 47 5.45 10.36 21.26
N LYS A 48 6.74 10.62 21.57
CA LYS A 48 7.36 11.95 21.52
C LYS A 48 8.46 12.07 20.48
N ASN A 49 8.54 11.13 19.54
CA ASN A 49 9.56 11.13 18.50
C ASN A 49 8.92 11.25 17.11
N LEU A 50 9.51 12.08 16.26
CA LEU A 50 9.00 12.36 14.92
C LEU A 50 9.08 11.12 14.03
N ALA A 51 10.09 10.27 14.18
CA ALA A 51 10.21 9.06 13.39
C ALA A 51 8.97 8.17 13.53
N THR A 52 8.60 7.85 14.76
CA THR A 52 7.49 6.95 15.06
C THR A 52 6.14 7.60 14.78
N VAL A 53 5.92 8.85 15.21
CA VAL A 53 4.64 9.55 15.01
C VAL A 53 4.38 9.86 13.53
N SER A 54 5.41 10.24 12.77
CA SER A 54 5.22 10.52 11.34
C SER A 54 4.99 9.25 10.52
N VAL A 55 5.76 8.17 10.77
CA VAL A 55 5.69 6.94 9.98
C VAL A 55 4.47 6.08 10.33
N TRP A 56 4.20 5.88 11.61
CA TRP A 56 3.22 4.90 12.06
C TRP A 56 1.81 5.46 12.28
N LEU A 57 1.69 6.77 12.58
CA LEU A 57 0.38 7.43 12.70
C LEU A 57 0.02 8.19 11.42
N HIS A 58 0.82 9.20 11.07
CA HIS A 58 0.43 10.17 10.05
C HIS A 58 0.55 9.63 8.63
N TYR A 59 1.69 9.02 8.30
CA TYR A 59 1.93 8.50 6.95
C TYR A 59 0.91 7.40 6.61
N ARG A 60 0.68 6.44 7.50
CA ARG A 60 -0.32 5.37 7.31
C ARG A 60 -1.75 5.92 7.15
N GLY A 61 -2.16 6.87 7.98
CA GLY A 61 -3.47 7.52 7.89
C GLY A 61 -3.68 8.27 6.58
N LEU A 62 -2.77 9.19 6.26
CA LEU A 62 -2.81 9.96 5.01
C LEU A 62 -2.73 9.07 3.77
N LEU A 63 -1.95 7.99 3.84
CA LEU A 63 -1.80 7.02 2.76
C LEU A 63 -3.14 6.43 2.33
N VAL A 64 -3.95 5.95 3.28
CA VAL A 64 -5.26 5.37 2.98
C VAL A 64 -6.20 6.42 2.39
N LEU A 65 -6.22 7.64 2.94
CA LEU A 65 -7.08 8.72 2.44
C LEU A 65 -6.75 9.07 0.98
N VAL A 66 -5.46 9.15 0.66
CA VAL A 66 -5.02 9.41 -0.72
C VAL A 66 -5.31 8.21 -1.62
N ILE A 67 -5.14 6.97 -1.15
CA ILE A 67 -5.53 5.79 -1.94
C ILE A 67 -7.02 5.81 -2.26
N ALA A 68 -7.87 6.17 -1.30
CA ALA A 68 -9.33 6.23 -1.46
C ALA A 68 -9.77 7.16 -2.60
N VAL A 69 -8.96 8.17 -2.96
CA VAL A 69 -9.34 9.22 -3.91
C VAL A 69 -8.42 9.26 -5.14
N LEU A 70 -7.11 9.27 -4.93
CA LEU A 70 -6.08 9.57 -5.92
C LEU A 70 -5.21 8.35 -6.27
N GLY A 71 -5.60 7.13 -5.85
CA GLY A 71 -4.90 5.89 -6.19
C GLY A 71 -3.47 5.87 -5.65
N ASN A 72 -2.50 5.53 -6.50
CA ASN A 72 -1.10 5.34 -6.08
C ASN A 72 -0.28 6.63 -6.01
N LEU A 73 -0.89 7.79 -5.77
CA LEU A 73 -0.18 9.07 -5.78
C LEU A 73 0.97 9.14 -4.76
N PHE A 74 0.85 8.46 -3.61
CA PHE A 74 1.94 8.30 -2.65
C PHE A 74 3.17 7.60 -3.23
N CYS A 75 3.00 6.65 -4.16
CA CYS A 75 4.13 6.02 -4.86
C CYS A 75 4.87 7.01 -5.78
N SER A 76 4.17 8.02 -6.30
CA SER A 76 4.74 9.12 -7.10
C SER A 76 5.53 10.09 -6.22
N ALA A 77 4.95 10.44 -5.06
CA ALA A 77 5.55 11.29 -4.04
C ALA A 77 6.63 10.58 -3.20
N CYS A 78 6.80 9.27 -3.35
CA CYS A 78 7.74 8.50 -2.54
C CYS A 78 9.19 8.97 -2.76
N PRO A 79 9.90 9.40 -1.69
CA PRO A 79 11.26 9.93 -1.81
C PRO A 79 12.29 8.85 -2.13
N LEU A 80 11.97 7.56 -1.91
CA LEU A 80 12.85 6.43 -2.28
C LEU A 80 13.22 6.44 -3.76
N MET A 81 12.36 7.00 -4.61
CA MET A 81 12.59 7.07 -6.06
C MET A 81 13.62 8.14 -6.46
N LEU A 82 13.97 9.06 -5.56
CA LEU A 82 15.04 10.06 -5.79
C LEU A 82 16.43 9.41 -5.80
N THR A 83 16.57 8.24 -5.19
CA THR A 83 17.83 7.46 -5.23
C THR A 83 18.25 7.12 -6.66
N ARG A 84 17.33 7.17 -7.63
CA ARG A 84 17.59 6.79 -9.02
C ARG A 84 18.58 7.67 -9.76
N GLY A 85 18.62 8.97 -9.47
CA GLY A 85 19.66 9.84 -10.05
C GLY A 85 21.06 9.39 -9.62
N LEU A 86 21.18 8.88 -8.39
CA LEU A 86 22.40 8.26 -7.88
C LEU A 86 22.59 6.85 -8.46
N SER A 87 21.53 6.02 -8.52
CA SER A 87 21.58 4.69 -9.13
C SER A 87 22.08 4.75 -10.57
N GLU A 88 21.61 5.68 -11.40
CA GLU A 88 22.07 5.84 -12.79
C GLU A 88 23.56 6.15 -12.89
N ARG A 89 24.12 6.90 -11.94
CA ARG A 89 25.56 7.15 -11.86
C ARG A 89 26.31 5.89 -11.41
N LEU A 90 25.77 5.17 -10.42
CA LEU A 90 26.36 3.95 -9.88
C LEU A 90 26.30 2.78 -10.88
N ARG A 91 25.31 2.72 -11.76
CA ARG A 91 25.17 1.70 -12.82
C ARG A 91 26.38 1.60 -13.74
N ARG A 92 27.19 2.66 -13.85
CA ARG A 92 28.46 2.65 -14.59
C ARG A 92 29.55 1.80 -13.92
N PHE A 93 29.38 1.51 -12.63
CA PHE A 93 30.35 0.81 -11.79
C PHE A 93 29.85 -0.55 -11.29
N VAL A 94 28.59 -0.92 -11.53
CA VAL A 94 27.99 -2.18 -11.05
C VAL A 94 27.37 -2.98 -12.19
N PRO A 95 27.37 -4.33 -12.11
CA PRO A 95 26.76 -5.17 -13.12
C PRO A 95 25.26 -4.92 -13.27
N GLN A 96 24.75 -5.01 -14.50
CA GLN A 96 23.34 -4.84 -14.83
C GLN A 96 22.67 -6.20 -15.03
N PHE A 97 21.92 -6.65 -14.03
CA PHE A 97 21.20 -7.91 -14.06
C PHE A 97 19.76 -7.73 -14.53
N SER A 98 19.22 -8.73 -15.21
CA SER A 98 17.79 -8.82 -15.48
C SER A 98 17.07 -9.42 -14.28
N TRP A 99 15.88 -8.91 -13.94
CA TRP A 99 15.07 -9.54 -12.89
C TRP A 99 14.66 -10.96 -13.31
N PRO A 100 14.94 -12.00 -12.49
CA PRO A 100 14.72 -13.39 -12.84
C PRO A 100 13.28 -13.67 -13.25
N LEU A 101 13.08 -14.47 -14.30
CA LEU A 101 11.73 -14.82 -14.80
C LEU A 101 10.87 -15.47 -13.72
N ALA A 102 11.46 -16.34 -12.90
CA ALA A 102 10.79 -17.02 -11.78
C ALA A 102 10.26 -16.06 -10.72
N LEU A 103 10.82 -14.85 -10.60
CA LEU A 103 10.42 -13.82 -9.64
C LEU A 103 9.54 -12.73 -10.27
N ARG A 104 9.12 -12.85 -11.54
CA ARG A 104 8.19 -11.90 -12.21
C ARG A 104 6.73 -12.16 -11.81
N ASN A 105 6.51 -12.34 -10.53
CA ASN A 105 5.22 -12.55 -9.87
C ASN A 105 5.23 -11.90 -8.47
N LYS A 106 4.12 -11.99 -7.74
CA LYS A 106 4.01 -11.41 -6.40
C LYS A 106 4.41 -12.35 -5.27
N TYR A 107 4.81 -13.60 -5.54
CA TYR A 107 5.11 -14.55 -4.47
C TYR A 107 6.32 -14.13 -3.63
N PHE A 108 7.35 -13.56 -4.26
CA PHE A 108 8.49 -13.01 -3.52
C PHE A 108 8.07 -11.90 -2.55
N VAL A 109 7.32 -10.90 -3.03
CA VAL A 109 6.86 -9.80 -2.16
C VAL A 109 5.84 -10.27 -1.13
N ILE A 110 5.03 -11.30 -1.41
CA ILE A 110 4.13 -11.91 -0.41
C ILE A 110 4.96 -12.51 0.73
N ALA A 111 5.97 -13.33 0.42
CA ALA A 111 6.86 -13.92 1.41
C ALA A 111 7.62 -12.84 2.19
N PHE A 112 8.15 -11.83 1.49
CA PHE A 112 8.85 -10.71 2.12
C PHE A 112 7.92 -9.87 3.01
N THR A 113 6.66 -9.68 2.61
CA THR A 113 5.65 -8.96 3.41
C THR A 113 5.30 -9.75 4.67
N LEU A 114 5.18 -11.08 4.60
CA LEU A 114 4.98 -11.93 5.77
C LEU A 114 6.14 -11.80 6.77
N VAL A 115 7.38 -11.90 6.30
CA VAL A 115 8.58 -11.73 7.13
C VAL A 115 8.63 -10.31 7.72
N TYR A 116 8.32 -9.29 6.92
CA TYR A 116 8.28 -7.91 7.37
C TYR A 116 7.22 -7.68 8.47
N LEU A 117 6.02 -8.25 8.33
CA LEU A 117 4.95 -8.12 9.33
C LEU A 117 5.28 -8.89 10.61
N PHE A 118 5.90 -10.06 10.49
CA PHE A 118 6.41 -10.79 11.64
C PHE A 118 7.48 -9.97 12.38
N ALA A 119 8.47 -9.44 11.66
CA ALA A 119 9.53 -8.59 12.22
C ALA A 119 8.98 -7.28 12.79
N TYR A 120 7.93 -6.71 12.19
CA TYR A 120 7.24 -5.53 12.68
C TYR A 120 6.71 -5.73 14.10
N GLU A 121 6.09 -6.88 14.36
CA GLU A 121 5.53 -7.22 15.67
C GLU A 121 6.62 -7.68 16.63
N TYR A 122 7.48 -8.62 16.21
CA TYR A 122 8.51 -9.19 17.07
C TYR A 122 9.56 -8.19 17.59
N PHE A 123 9.90 -7.17 16.80
CA PHE A 123 10.88 -6.15 17.22
C PHE A 123 10.22 -4.86 17.71
N ASP A 124 8.89 -4.82 17.80
CA ASP A 124 8.12 -3.61 18.09
C ASP A 124 8.67 -2.38 17.36
N LEU A 125 8.78 -2.47 16.03
CA LEU A 125 9.36 -1.40 15.22
C LEU A 125 8.64 -0.06 15.43
N TRP A 126 7.37 -0.12 15.85
CA TRP A 126 6.52 1.01 16.19
C TRP A 126 6.85 1.66 17.55
N ALA A 127 7.43 0.93 18.50
CA ALA A 127 7.78 1.40 19.84
C ALA A 127 9.22 1.96 19.95
N SER A 128 10.06 1.72 18.93
CA SER A 128 11.46 2.13 18.93
C SER A 128 11.77 3.15 17.81
N PRO A 129 12.03 4.42 18.14
CA PRO A 129 12.43 5.43 17.16
C PRO A 129 13.73 5.10 16.44
N TRP A 130 14.71 4.55 17.16
CA TRP A 130 15.97 4.12 16.59
C TRP A 130 15.79 3.01 15.53
N LEU A 131 14.97 2.00 15.82
CA LEU A 131 14.64 0.96 14.84
C LEU A 131 13.83 1.52 13.67
N THR A 132 12.91 2.46 13.92
CA THR A 132 12.17 3.15 12.86
C THR A 132 13.10 3.92 11.93
N ALA A 133 14.10 4.63 12.46
CA ALA A 133 15.10 5.35 11.65
C ALA A 133 15.93 4.38 10.79
N TRP A 134 16.42 3.28 11.37
CA TRP A 134 17.11 2.24 10.60
C TRP A 134 16.22 1.59 9.54
N LEU A 135 14.93 1.40 9.83
CA LEU A 135 13.97 0.91 8.85
C LEU A 135 13.92 1.87 7.65
N MET A 136 13.77 3.17 7.89
CA MET A 136 13.76 4.17 6.82
C MET A 136 15.06 4.15 6.01
N VAL A 137 16.22 4.16 6.67
CA VAL A 137 17.53 4.06 6.02
C VAL A 137 17.64 2.78 5.18
N SER A 138 17.17 1.64 5.70
CA SER A 138 17.18 0.37 4.98
C SER A 138 16.30 0.39 3.72
N TYR A 139 15.15 1.08 3.74
CA TYR A 139 14.32 1.27 2.55
C TYR A 139 15.03 2.11 1.47
N PHE A 140 15.71 3.20 1.86
CA PHE A 140 16.51 4.00 0.93
C PHE A 140 17.69 3.18 0.36
N GLY A 141 18.40 2.44 1.22
CA GLY A 141 19.51 1.57 0.81
C GLY A 141 19.05 0.44 -0.13
N ALA A 142 17.96 -0.26 0.21
CA ALA A 142 17.40 -1.33 -0.61
C ALA A 142 16.91 -0.80 -1.97
N ALA A 143 16.23 0.35 -2.00
CA ALA A 143 15.82 0.99 -3.24
C ALA A 143 17.05 1.34 -4.10
N LEU A 144 18.09 1.93 -3.51
CA LEU A 144 19.32 2.29 -4.20
C LEU A 144 20.04 1.06 -4.77
N VAL A 145 20.20 -0.01 -3.98
CA VAL A 145 20.88 -1.25 -4.39
C VAL A 145 20.11 -1.93 -5.53
N ILE A 146 18.80 -2.15 -5.36
CA ILE A 146 17.99 -2.84 -6.36
C ILE A 146 17.89 -2.03 -7.66
N ASP A 147 17.66 -0.71 -7.60
CA ASP A 147 17.59 0.11 -8.80
C ASP A 147 18.99 0.34 -9.45
N SER A 148 20.10 0.08 -8.75
CA SER A 148 21.45 0.09 -9.35
C SER A 148 21.79 -1.22 -10.07
N LEU A 149 21.32 -2.36 -9.54
CA LEU A 149 21.63 -3.69 -10.08
C LEU A 149 20.60 -4.18 -11.12
N PHE A 150 19.36 -3.71 -11.05
CA PHE A 150 18.25 -4.17 -11.89
C PHE A 150 17.58 -3.02 -12.67
N PRO A 151 16.74 -3.31 -13.68
CA PRO A 151 15.99 -2.28 -14.39
C PRO A 151 15.19 -1.39 -13.45
N ALA A 152 15.08 -0.10 -13.79
CA ALA A 152 14.35 0.86 -12.98
C ALA A 152 12.90 0.40 -12.78
N GLY A 153 12.38 0.53 -11.56
CA GLY A 153 11.01 0.11 -11.23
C GLY A 153 10.92 -1.30 -10.65
N THR A 154 11.98 -2.10 -10.72
CA THR A 154 12.05 -3.45 -10.14
C THR A 154 11.74 -3.43 -8.64
N PHE A 155 12.34 -2.52 -7.88
CA PHE A 155 12.10 -2.41 -6.43
C PHE A 155 10.62 -2.22 -6.11
N CYS A 156 9.96 -1.20 -6.70
CA CYS A 156 8.55 -0.95 -6.47
C CYS A 156 7.65 -2.10 -6.94
N LYS A 157 7.98 -2.72 -8.08
CA LYS A 157 7.14 -3.75 -8.70
C LYS A 157 7.22 -5.09 -7.99
N TYR A 158 8.39 -5.52 -7.53
CA TYR A 158 8.61 -6.90 -7.07
C TYR A 158 9.13 -7.03 -5.65
N VAL A 159 9.64 -5.97 -5.02
CA VAL A 159 10.35 -6.08 -3.72
C VAL A 159 9.65 -5.28 -2.62
N CYS A 160 9.29 -4.02 -2.90
CA CYS A 160 8.80 -3.09 -1.89
C CYS A 160 7.41 -3.53 -1.35
N PRO A 161 7.30 -3.92 -0.07
CA PRO A 161 6.04 -4.34 0.52
C PRO A 161 5.08 -3.16 0.63
N LEU A 162 5.55 -1.96 0.98
CA LEU A 162 4.74 -0.73 1.00
C LEU A 162 4.18 -0.36 -0.38
N GLY A 163 4.98 -0.54 -1.44
CA GLY A 163 4.52 -0.32 -2.82
C GLY A 163 3.44 -1.32 -3.22
N ASN A 164 3.61 -2.59 -2.87
CA ASN A 164 2.64 -3.65 -3.20
C ASN A 164 1.38 -3.58 -2.33
N PHE A 165 1.48 -3.08 -1.10
CA PHE A 165 0.35 -2.66 -0.27
C PHE A 165 -0.48 -1.61 -0.99
N ASN A 166 0.15 -0.53 -1.46
CA ASN A 166 -0.54 0.53 -2.22
C ASN A 166 -1.17 -0.01 -3.50
N PHE A 167 -0.45 -0.84 -4.27
CA PHE A 167 -1.00 -1.44 -5.49
C PHE A 167 -2.27 -2.25 -5.23
N ALA A 168 -2.27 -3.11 -4.21
CA ALA A 168 -3.44 -3.91 -3.85
C ALA A 168 -4.61 -3.05 -3.39
N LEU A 169 -4.37 -2.06 -2.53
CA LEU A 169 -5.42 -1.19 -1.99
C LEU A 169 -5.97 -0.20 -3.04
N SER A 170 -5.13 0.30 -3.94
CA SER A 170 -5.53 1.25 -5.01
C SER A 170 -6.49 0.68 -6.05
N THR A 171 -6.75 -0.62 -6.02
CA THR A 171 -7.80 -1.27 -6.83
C THR A 171 -9.19 -0.74 -6.46
N THR A 172 -9.37 -0.20 -5.26
CA THR A 172 -10.62 0.45 -4.82
C THR A 172 -10.70 1.93 -5.14
N SER A 173 -9.62 2.52 -5.66
CA SER A 173 -9.59 3.95 -5.94
C SER A 173 -10.41 4.32 -7.20
N PRO A 174 -11.04 5.50 -7.20
CA PRO A 174 -11.87 5.98 -8.30
C PRO A 174 -11.04 6.61 -9.42
N THR A 175 -9.70 6.56 -9.38
CA THR A 175 -8.84 7.16 -10.40
C THR A 175 -7.87 6.15 -10.99
N LYS A 176 -7.58 6.26 -12.28
CA LYS A 176 -6.60 5.42 -12.96
C LYS A 176 -5.96 6.10 -14.16
N ILE A 177 -4.87 5.54 -14.68
CA ILE A 177 -4.34 5.91 -15.99
C ILE A 177 -5.16 5.25 -17.09
N GLY A 178 -5.44 6.01 -18.15
CA GLY A 178 -6.14 5.54 -19.35
C GLY A 178 -5.58 6.17 -20.62
N VAL A 179 -6.31 6.02 -21.71
CA VAL A 179 -6.02 6.63 -23.01
C VAL A 179 -7.32 7.17 -23.61
N ARG A 180 -7.24 8.26 -24.39
CA ARG A 180 -8.43 8.82 -25.09
C ARG A 180 -8.79 7.96 -26.29
N ASP A 181 -7.82 7.67 -27.14
CA ASP A 181 -7.96 6.85 -28.33
C ASP A 181 -6.92 5.71 -28.33
N ARG A 182 -7.38 4.47 -28.48
CA ARG A 182 -6.47 3.32 -28.55
C ARG A 182 -5.71 3.27 -29.87
N GLN A 183 -6.29 3.75 -30.97
CA GLN A 183 -5.70 3.69 -32.30
C GLN A 183 -4.42 4.54 -32.35
N VAL A 184 -4.45 5.75 -31.78
CA VAL A 184 -3.27 6.62 -31.64
C VAL A 184 -2.11 5.92 -30.91
N CYS A 185 -2.40 5.02 -29.95
CA CYS A 185 -1.35 4.25 -29.29
C CYS A 185 -0.82 3.10 -30.17
N LEU A 186 -1.66 2.47 -30.98
CA LEU A 186 -1.27 1.40 -31.90
C LEU A 186 -0.42 1.94 -33.05
N ASP A 187 -0.75 3.12 -33.57
CA ASP A 187 -0.02 3.79 -34.64
C ASP A 187 1.25 4.50 -34.14
N CYS A 188 1.46 4.55 -32.82
CA CYS A 188 2.63 5.18 -32.20
C CYS A 188 3.85 4.26 -32.29
N GLU A 189 4.63 4.40 -33.36
CA GLU A 189 5.83 3.61 -33.66
C GLU A 189 6.80 3.49 -32.46
N GLY A 190 7.05 4.60 -31.76
CA GLY A 190 7.99 4.61 -30.64
C GLY A 190 7.47 4.02 -29.32
N HIS A 191 6.16 3.78 -29.20
CA HIS A 191 5.47 3.44 -27.95
C HIS A 191 6.03 4.21 -26.73
N TYR A 192 6.16 5.54 -26.88
CA TYR A 192 6.88 6.42 -25.96
C TYR A 192 6.40 6.34 -24.50
N CYS A 193 5.14 5.96 -24.27
CA CYS A 193 4.61 5.79 -22.92
C CYS A 193 5.32 4.71 -22.10
N VAL A 194 5.94 3.71 -22.74
CA VAL A 194 6.71 2.62 -22.12
C VAL A 194 8.21 2.83 -22.32
N ASN A 195 8.60 3.23 -23.53
CA ASN A 195 10.00 3.32 -23.93
C ASN A 195 10.65 4.65 -23.55
N GLY A 196 9.85 5.66 -23.21
CA GLY A 196 10.33 7.03 -23.04
C GLY A 196 10.61 7.71 -24.39
N ARG A 197 10.84 9.02 -24.34
CA ARG A 197 11.08 9.88 -25.50
C ARG A 197 12.30 10.76 -25.26
N VAL A 198 13.08 11.00 -26.29
CA VAL A 198 14.08 12.08 -26.33
C VAL A 198 13.71 13.04 -27.44
N ASP A 199 13.60 14.32 -27.11
CA ASP A 199 13.29 15.36 -28.07
C ASP A 199 14.59 15.79 -28.77
N THR A 200 14.70 15.52 -30.08
CA THR A 200 15.86 15.86 -30.93
C THR A 200 15.44 16.84 -32.05
N PRO A 201 16.38 17.50 -32.74
CA PRO A 201 16.06 18.39 -33.86
C PRO A 201 15.29 17.71 -35.01
N GLU A 202 15.51 16.42 -35.22
CA GLU A 202 14.86 15.61 -36.27
C GLU A 202 13.46 15.12 -35.87
N GLY A 203 13.11 15.28 -34.59
CA GLY A 203 11.83 14.86 -34.02
C GLY A 203 11.99 14.03 -32.74
N PRO A 204 10.87 13.53 -32.19
CA PRO A 204 10.90 12.68 -31.02
C PRO A 204 11.42 11.29 -31.37
N LEU A 205 12.42 10.80 -30.64
CA LEU A 205 12.95 9.44 -30.79
C LEU A 205 12.69 8.60 -29.53
N PRO A 206 12.54 7.26 -29.63
CA PRO A 206 12.30 6.43 -28.46
C PRO A 206 13.56 6.34 -27.58
N LEU A 207 13.44 6.67 -26.30
CA LEU A 207 14.58 6.73 -25.39
C LEU A 207 15.21 5.34 -25.14
N ALA A 208 14.40 4.28 -25.10
CA ALA A 208 14.88 2.91 -24.87
C ALA A 208 15.88 2.41 -25.92
N PHE A 209 15.80 2.92 -27.16
CA PHE A 209 16.68 2.55 -28.27
C PHE A 209 17.73 3.62 -28.58
N ASN A 210 17.59 4.82 -28.01
CA ASN A 210 18.45 5.97 -28.28
C ASN A 210 18.96 6.58 -26.96
N ALA A 211 19.45 5.73 -26.06
CA ALA A 211 19.85 6.13 -24.71
C ALA A 211 21.00 7.15 -24.69
N GLU A 212 21.77 7.25 -25.77
CA GLU A 212 22.92 8.16 -25.92
C GLU A 212 22.55 9.48 -26.61
N ALA A 213 21.35 9.59 -27.20
CA ALA A 213 20.95 10.79 -27.92
C ALA A 213 20.97 12.04 -27.02
N ALA A 214 21.49 13.13 -27.58
CA ALA A 214 21.49 14.45 -26.96
C ALA A 214 20.09 15.09 -27.12
N GLY A 215 19.54 15.63 -26.03
CA GLY A 215 18.21 16.24 -26.05
C GLY A 215 17.50 16.21 -24.71
N THR A 216 16.27 16.74 -24.70
CA THR A 216 15.42 16.69 -23.50
C THR A 216 14.83 15.29 -23.36
N ARG A 217 15.12 14.63 -22.24
CA ARG A 217 14.71 13.25 -21.97
C ARG A 217 13.42 13.20 -21.17
N HIS A 218 12.49 12.36 -21.62
CA HIS A 218 11.26 12.00 -20.94
C HIS A 218 11.26 10.50 -20.68
N PRO A 219 11.44 10.05 -19.43
CA PRO A 219 11.43 8.62 -19.14
C PRO A 219 10.06 8.00 -19.44
N GLY A 220 10.05 6.71 -19.79
CA GLY A 220 8.83 5.93 -19.96
C GLY A 220 8.27 5.37 -18.65
N CYS A 221 7.26 4.51 -18.73
CA CYS A 221 6.72 3.81 -17.58
C CYS A 221 7.77 2.93 -16.91
N GLU A 222 8.05 3.21 -15.64
CA GLU A 222 9.09 2.55 -14.86
C GLU A 222 8.78 1.08 -14.61
N THR A 223 7.51 0.75 -14.36
CA THR A 223 7.06 -0.63 -14.16
C THR A 223 6.71 -1.35 -15.47
N LYS A 224 7.00 -0.71 -16.61
CA LYS A 224 6.78 -1.21 -17.97
C LYS A 224 5.32 -1.56 -18.28
N LEU A 225 4.40 -0.73 -17.80
CA LEU A 225 2.98 -0.82 -18.14
C LEU A 225 2.68 -0.06 -19.43
N TYR A 226 2.04 -0.73 -20.38
CA TYR A 226 1.57 -0.12 -21.61
C TYR A 226 0.22 0.55 -21.39
N ALA A 227 0.17 1.89 -21.53
CA ALA A 227 -0.99 2.72 -21.19
C ALA A 227 -2.37 2.21 -21.68
N PRO A 228 -2.55 1.78 -22.95
CA PRO A 228 -3.86 1.31 -23.42
C PRO A 228 -4.30 -0.04 -22.84
N GLN A 229 -3.38 -0.79 -22.21
CA GLN A 229 -3.64 -2.07 -21.53
C GLN A 229 -3.85 -1.92 -20.02
N ILE A 230 -3.81 -0.69 -19.47
CA ILE A 230 -4.01 -0.46 -18.04
C ILE A 230 -5.50 -0.58 -17.70
N GLU A 231 -5.86 -1.72 -17.09
CA GLU A 231 -7.21 -2.00 -16.60
C GLU A 231 -7.35 -1.76 -15.08
N SER A 232 -6.23 -1.85 -14.35
CA SER A 232 -6.13 -1.79 -12.89
C SER A 232 -4.96 -0.89 -12.47
N ASN A 233 -4.99 -0.39 -11.23
CA ASN A 233 -3.86 0.33 -10.65
C ASN A 233 -2.74 -0.59 -10.14
N LEU A 234 -2.90 -1.92 -10.24
CA LEU A 234 -1.84 -2.88 -9.98
C LEU A 234 -0.59 -2.53 -10.80
N ASP A 235 0.56 -2.52 -10.13
CA ASP A 235 1.88 -2.15 -10.67
C ASP A 235 2.02 -0.70 -11.17
N CYS A 236 0.98 0.14 -11.12
CA CYS A 236 1.07 1.52 -11.57
C CYS A 236 1.50 2.44 -10.42
N THR A 237 2.71 3.01 -10.50
CA THR A 237 3.25 3.91 -9.46
C THR A 237 2.71 5.33 -9.53
N PHE A 238 1.83 5.65 -10.48
CA PHE A 238 1.36 7.01 -10.76
C PHE A 238 2.50 8.03 -10.92
N CYS A 239 3.65 7.58 -11.44
CA CYS A 239 4.78 8.46 -11.73
C CYS A 239 4.47 9.49 -12.83
N PHE A 240 3.43 9.26 -13.64
CA PHE A 240 3.03 10.09 -14.80
C PHE A 240 4.09 10.26 -15.91
N ASN A 241 5.13 9.42 -15.90
CA ASN A 241 6.12 9.38 -16.98
C ASN A 241 5.47 9.12 -18.35
N CYS A 242 4.48 8.22 -18.41
CA CYS A 242 3.72 7.96 -19.63
C CYS A 242 2.99 9.19 -20.18
N VAL A 243 2.49 10.07 -19.30
CA VAL A 243 1.83 11.33 -19.69
C VAL A 243 2.83 12.29 -20.32
N ARG A 244 3.99 12.48 -19.67
CA ARG A 244 5.04 13.39 -20.16
C ARG A 244 5.72 12.89 -21.43
N ALA A 245 5.92 11.58 -21.55
CA ALA A 245 6.55 10.96 -22.72
C ALA A 245 5.62 10.91 -23.95
N CYS A 246 4.30 10.96 -23.79
CA CYS A 246 3.36 10.91 -24.92
C CYS A 246 3.39 12.22 -25.72
N PRO A 247 3.78 12.21 -27.02
CA PRO A 247 3.77 13.43 -27.84
C PRO A 247 2.37 13.82 -28.33
N TYR A 248 1.41 12.89 -28.27
CA TYR A 248 0.06 13.05 -28.82
C TYR A 248 -1.00 13.49 -27.79
N ASP A 249 -0.61 13.82 -26.55
CA ASP A 249 -1.51 14.13 -25.43
C ASP A 249 -2.66 13.11 -25.22
N ASN A 250 -2.40 11.84 -25.55
CA ASN A 250 -3.42 10.80 -25.59
C ASN A 250 -3.61 10.07 -24.25
N VAL A 251 -2.60 10.08 -23.37
CA VAL A 251 -2.69 9.44 -22.04
C VAL A 251 -3.57 10.30 -21.11
N THR A 252 -4.47 9.65 -20.37
CA THR A 252 -5.40 10.30 -19.45
C THR A 252 -5.14 9.91 -18.00
N TRP A 253 -5.52 10.78 -17.07
CA TRP A 253 -5.74 10.42 -15.67
C TRP A 253 -7.25 10.51 -15.45
N GLU A 254 -7.94 9.39 -15.57
CA GLU A 254 -9.40 9.36 -15.63
C GLU A 254 -10.05 8.87 -14.34
N THR A 255 -11.21 9.44 -14.01
CA THR A 255 -12.09 8.88 -13.00
C THR A 255 -12.81 7.65 -13.53
N ARG A 256 -13.05 6.69 -12.64
CA ARG A 256 -13.74 5.43 -12.91
C ARG A 256 -14.61 5.05 -11.71
N ASN A 257 -15.59 4.19 -11.96
CA ASN A 257 -16.27 3.49 -10.89
C ASN A 257 -15.36 2.34 -10.38
N PRO A 258 -14.94 2.33 -9.10
CA PRO A 258 -14.14 1.24 -8.52
C PRO A 258 -14.76 -0.14 -8.72
N ALA A 259 -16.09 -0.24 -8.68
CA ALA A 259 -16.82 -1.48 -8.85
C ALA A 259 -16.58 -2.16 -10.21
N ARG A 260 -16.18 -1.39 -11.25
CA ARG A 260 -15.80 -1.93 -12.54
C ARG A 260 -14.53 -2.77 -12.45
N GLU A 261 -13.56 -2.39 -11.63
CA GLU A 261 -12.32 -3.17 -11.49
C GLU A 261 -12.60 -4.53 -10.86
N TRP A 262 -13.36 -4.56 -9.77
CA TRP A 262 -13.64 -5.80 -9.02
C TRP A 262 -14.47 -6.81 -9.82
N THR A 263 -15.27 -6.33 -10.77
CA THR A 263 -16.19 -7.15 -11.58
C THR A 263 -15.60 -7.60 -12.91
N THR A 264 -14.82 -6.73 -13.58
CA THR A 264 -14.37 -7.00 -14.96
C THR A 264 -12.92 -7.46 -15.07
N VAL A 265 -12.05 -7.06 -14.14
CA VAL A 265 -10.63 -7.39 -14.22
C VAL A 265 -10.40 -8.83 -13.81
N ARG A 266 -9.64 -9.55 -14.64
CA ARG A 266 -9.18 -10.91 -14.37
C ARG A 266 -7.84 -10.87 -13.67
N TYR A 267 -7.85 -10.96 -12.35
CA TYR A 267 -6.62 -11.02 -11.56
C TYR A 267 -5.87 -12.33 -11.78
N ARG A 268 -4.53 -12.24 -11.78
CA ARG A 268 -3.68 -13.40 -11.59
C ARG A 268 -3.79 -13.87 -10.13
N LEU A 269 -3.53 -15.15 -9.89
CA LEU A 269 -3.66 -15.73 -8.55
C LEU A 269 -2.75 -15.05 -7.53
N ASP A 270 -1.54 -14.65 -7.92
CA ASP A 270 -0.58 -13.97 -7.04
C ASP A 270 -1.09 -12.60 -6.56
N TYR A 271 -1.82 -11.83 -7.38
CA TYR A 271 -2.49 -10.61 -6.92
C TYR A 271 -3.62 -10.86 -5.94
N VAL A 272 -4.42 -11.91 -6.18
CA VAL A 272 -5.49 -12.31 -5.27
C VAL A 272 -4.91 -12.74 -3.92
N MET A 273 -3.85 -13.55 -3.93
CA MET A 273 -3.17 -13.99 -2.71
C MET A 273 -2.54 -12.82 -1.95
N LEU A 274 -1.98 -11.83 -2.65
CA LEU A 274 -1.50 -10.61 -2.00
C LEU A 274 -2.64 -9.85 -1.29
N GLY A 275 -3.77 -9.63 -1.97
CA GLY A 275 -4.93 -8.99 -1.35
C GLY A 275 -5.45 -9.78 -0.14
N LEU A 276 -5.51 -11.10 -0.26
CA LEU A 276 -5.93 -12.00 0.81
C LEU A 276 -4.99 -11.93 2.03
N LEU A 277 -3.68 -12.02 1.79
CA LEU A 277 -2.65 -11.85 2.81
C LEU A 277 -2.84 -10.53 3.54
N LEU A 278 -2.99 -9.42 2.79
CA LEU A 278 -3.15 -8.10 3.37
C LEU A 278 -4.43 -7.98 4.21
N PHE A 279 -5.53 -8.63 3.82
CA PHE A 279 -6.74 -8.63 4.64
C PHE A 279 -6.49 -9.34 5.98
N PHE A 280 -5.96 -10.56 5.96
CA PHE A 280 -5.71 -11.32 7.19
C PHE A 280 -4.61 -10.71 8.05
N ALA A 281 -3.58 -10.13 7.44
CA ALA A 281 -2.55 -9.37 8.12
C ALA A 281 -3.11 -8.11 8.79
N GLY A 282 -3.98 -7.37 8.10
CA GLY A 282 -4.64 -6.20 8.68
C GLY A 282 -5.50 -6.58 9.87
N PHE A 283 -6.26 -7.67 9.75
CA PHE A 283 -7.02 -8.23 10.86
C PHE A 283 -6.12 -8.58 12.04
N MET A 284 -5.03 -9.33 11.84
CA MET A 284 -4.12 -9.67 12.96
C MET A 284 -3.45 -8.45 13.55
N ASN A 285 -3.12 -7.46 12.74
CA ASN A 285 -2.55 -6.23 13.24
C ASN A 285 -3.51 -5.51 14.19
N ALA A 286 -4.82 -5.50 13.90
CA ALA A 286 -5.81 -4.97 14.82
C ALA A 286 -6.06 -5.91 16.03
N PHE A 287 -6.11 -7.22 15.80
CA PHE A 287 -6.35 -8.21 16.87
C PHE A 287 -5.21 -8.25 17.90
N ALA A 288 -3.96 -8.12 17.46
CA ALA A 288 -2.79 -8.09 18.34
C ALA A 288 -2.74 -6.87 19.27
N MET A 289 -3.65 -5.90 19.10
CA MET A 289 -3.76 -4.69 19.92
C MET A 289 -4.92 -4.75 20.92
N ILE A 290 -5.63 -5.87 21.06
CA ILE A 290 -6.79 -5.97 21.96
C ILE A 290 -6.56 -6.99 23.09
N PRO A 291 -7.20 -6.82 24.27
CA PRO A 291 -7.06 -7.73 25.42
C PRO A 291 -7.18 -9.22 25.06
N ALA A 292 -8.15 -9.55 24.22
CA ALA A 292 -8.42 -10.93 23.82
C ALA A 292 -7.24 -11.64 23.13
N TYR A 293 -6.33 -10.90 22.49
CA TYR A 293 -5.10 -11.48 21.95
C TYR A 293 -4.13 -11.87 23.06
N TYR A 294 -3.93 -11.01 24.05
CA TYR A 294 -3.05 -11.30 25.18
C TYR A 294 -3.56 -12.50 25.99
N ASP A 295 -4.87 -12.58 26.25
CA ASP A 295 -5.48 -13.74 26.93
C ASP A 295 -5.24 -15.04 26.14
N LEU A 296 -5.38 -14.98 24.81
CA LEU A 296 -5.12 -16.13 23.93
C LEU A 296 -3.63 -16.52 23.90
N ALA A 297 -2.74 -15.53 23.88
CA ALA A 297 -1.30 -15.74 23.87
C ALA A 297 -0.82 -16.36 25.20
N GLU A 298 -1.32 -15.87 26.33
CA GLU A 298 -1.04 -16.42 27.67
C GLU A 298 -1.56 -17.86 27.78
N TRP A 299 -2.82 -18.11 27.39
CA TRP A 299 -3.37 -19.46 27.35
C TRP A 299 -2.53 -20.42 26.48
N ALA A 300 -2.07 -19.96 25.32
CA ALA A 300 -1.23 -20.77 24.44
C ALA A 300 0.17 -21.02 25.06
N ALA A 301 0.75 -20.03 25.72
CA ALA A 301 2.02 -20.13 26.44
C ALA A 301 1.96 -21.20 27.53
N GLU A 302 0.90 -21.19 28.34
CA GLU A 302 0.65 -22.17 29.40
C GLU A 302 0.53 -23.59 28.84
N ARG A 303 -0.25 -23.79 27.76
CA ARG A 303 -0.49 -25.11 27.17
C ARG A 303 0.71 -25.70 26.45
N LEU A 304 1.54 -24.84 25.86
CA LEU A 304 2.77 -25.25 25.18
C LEU A 304 3.97 -25.31 26.13
N HIS A 305 3.79 -24.90 27.40
CA HIS A 305 4.86 -24.78 28.39
C HIS A 305 6.07 -23.99 27.85
N THR A 306 5.79 -22.86 27.19
CA THR A 306 6.82 -22.05 26.54
C THR A 306 6.63 -20.57 26.86
N SER A 307 7.74 -19.88 27.09
CA SER A 307 7.80 -18.42 27.17
C SER A 307 8.40 -17.81 25.90
N ASN A 308 8.60 -18.60 24.84
CA ASN A 308 9.20 -18.10 23.60
C ASN A 308 8.17 -17.32 22.78
N GLU A 309 8.22 -15.99 22.90
CA GLU A 309 7.36 -15.06 22.16
C GLU A 309 7.42 -15.29 20.64
N ALA A 310 8.63 -15.51 20.08
CA ALA A 310 8.79 -15.72 18.65
C ALA A 310 8.03 -16.96 18.18
N LEU A 311 8.00 -18.03 18.98
CA LEU A 311 7.24 -19.25 18.68
C LEU A 311 5.73 -18.98 18.74
N LEU A 312 5.24 -18.33 19.80
CA LEU A 312 3.82 -18.01 19.97
C LEU A 312 3.32 -17.11 18.85
N LEU A 313 4.07 -16.07 18.52
CA LEU A 313 3.79 -15.15 17.43
C LEU A 313 3.80 -15.87 16.08
N THR A 314 4.77 -16.75 15.84
CA THR A 314 4.85 -17.54 14.59
C THR A 314 3.63 -18.43 14.46
N LEU A 315 3.24 -19.13 15.52
CA LEU A 315 2.06 -19.97 15.53
C LEU A 315 0.80 -19.15 15.27
N ALA A 316 0.62 -18.01 15.95
CA ALA A 316 -0.52 -17.13 15.72
C ALA A 316 -0.60 -16.65 14.26
N PHE A 317 0.51 -16.18 13.68
CA PHE A 317 0.55 -15.73 12.29
C PHE A 317 0.29 -16.87 11.29
N VAL A 318 0.96 -18.01 11.44
CA VAL A 318 0.84 -19.15 10.53
C VAL A 318 -0.55 -19.75 10.60
N LEU A 319 -1.09 -19.94 11.81
CA LEU A 319 -2.44 -20.48 12.01
C LEU A 319 -3.48 -19.52 11.46
N TRP A 320 -3.37 -18.21 11.74
CA TRP A 320 -4.35 -17.25 11.27
C TRP A 320 -4.33 -17.08 9.75
N VAL A 321 -3.16 -16.79 9.16
CA VAL A 321 -3.04 -16.59 7.71
C VAL A 321 -3.33 -17.90 6.97
N GLY A 322 -2.86 -19.03 7.50
CA GLY A 322 -3.10 -20.37 6.95
C GLY A 322 -4.58 -20.77 7.00
N ALA A 323 -5.24 -20.60 8.15
CA ALA A 323 -6.68 -20.86 8.30
C ALA A 323 -7.50 -19.90 7.43
N GLY A 324 -7.14 -18.61 7.39
CA GLY A 324 -7.77 -17.62 6.51
C GLY A 324 -7.70 -18.04 5.04
N LEU A 325 -6.52 -18.47 4.56
CA LEU A 325 -6.36 -19.01 3.21
C LEU A 325 -7.17 -20.30 2.98
N GLY A 326 -7.13 -21.25 3.92
CA GLY A 326 -7.88 -22.50 3.84
C GLY A 326 -9.40 -22.27 3.76
N LEU A 327 -9.94 -21.41 4.61
CA LEU A 327 -11.36 -21.03 4.61
C LEU A 327 -11.74 -20.26 3.34
N SER A 328 -10.85 -19.40 2.85
CA SER A 328 -11.07 -18.67 1.59
C SER A 328 -11.12 -19.62 0.38
N LEU A 329 -10.24 -20.62 0.35
CA LEU A 329 -10.26 -21.68 -0.66
C LEU A 329 -11.55 -22.52 -0.57
N LEU A 330 -11.98 -22.87 0.64
CA LEU A 330 -13.21 -23.63 0.87
C LEU A 330 -14.45 -22.84 0.44
N ALA A 331 -14.54 -21.56 0.80
CA ALA A 331 -15.65 -20.68 0.42
C ALA A 331 -15.72 -20.50 -1.10
N ALA A 332 -14.57 -20.27 -1.74
CA ALA A 332 -14.48 -20.12 -3.19
C ALA A 332 -14.84 -21.43 -3.92
N ALA A 333 -14.33 -22.57 -3.48
CA ALA A 333 -14.67 -23.87 -4.04
C ALA A 333 -16.16 -24.22 -3.86
N SER A 334 -16.75 -23.84 -2.73
CA SER A 334 -18.19 -24.02 -2.49
C SER A 334 -19.04 -23.14 -3.43
N ALA A 335 -18.62 -21.90 -3.66
CA ALA A 335 -19.25 -21.00 -4.64
C ALA A 335 -19.20 -21.59 -6.06
N ASP A 336 -18.05 -22.12 -6.49
CA ASP A 336 -17.90 -22.81 -7.76
C ASP A 336 -18.79 -24.05 -7.89
N ARG A 337 -18.86 -24.89 -6.84
CA ARG A 337 -19.74 -26.07 -6.83
C ARG A 337 -21.21 -25.70 -7.01
N LEU A 338 -21.69 -24.65 -6.33
CA LEU A 338 -23.05 -24.13 -6.53
C LEU A 338 -23.25 -23.54 -7.93
N ALA A 339 -22.21 -22.94 -8.50
CA ALA A 339 -22.19 -22.51 -9.89
C ALA A 339 -22.26 -23.68 -10.91
N GLY A 340 -22.09 -24.93 -10.45
CA GLY A 340 -22.00 -26.11 -11.33
C GLY A 340 -20.62 -26.29 -11.96
N LEU A 341 -19.62 -25.54 -11.48
CA LEU A 341 -18.24 -25.63 -11.93
C LEU A 341 -17.49 -26.66 -11.06
N ARG A 342 -16.72 -27.54 -11.69
CA ARG A 342 -15.92 -28.59 -11.00
C ARG A 342 -14.43 -28.37 -11.20
N GLU A 343 -13.99 -27.14 -10.99
CA GLU A 343 -12.59 -26.76 -11.09
C GLU A 343 -11.87 -26.88 -9.73
N GLY A 344 -10.54 -26.84 -9.74
CA GLY A 344 -9.74 -26.84 -8.52
C GLY A 344 -9.93 -25.57 -7.67
N ALA A 345 -9.73 -25.69 -6.35
CA ALA A 345 -9.96 -24.60 -5.39
C ALA A 345 -9.14 -23.32 -5.68
N TRP A 346 -7.93 -23.46 -6.26
CA TRP A 346 -7.11 -22.31 -6.67
C TRP A 346 -7.71 -21.54 -7.85
N THR A 347 -8.35 -22.24 -8.79
CA THR A 347 -9.07 -21.60 -9.91
C THR A 347 -10.32 -20.90 -9.40
N ALA A 348 -11.03 -21.54 -8.46
CA ALA A 348 -12.15 -20.93 -7.75
C ALA A 348 -11.70 -19.65 -7.03
N LEU A 349 -10.62 -19.71 -6.25
CA LEU A 349 -10.08 -18.55 -5.55
C LEU A 349 -9.67 -17.44 -6.52
N ARG A 350 -9.07 -17.77 -7.67
CA ARG A 350 -8.76 -16.77 -8.70
C ARG A 350 -10.02 -16.11 -9.25
N ARG A 351 -11.11 -16.86 -9.45
CA ARG A 351 -12.40 -16.36 -9.94
C ARG A 351 -13.06 -15.43 -8.93
N TRP A 352 -13.22 -15.87 -7.69
CA TRP A 352 -13.97 -15.14 -6.66
C TRP A 352 -13.12 -14.12 -5.89
N GLY A 353 -11.83 -14.37 -5.73
CA GLY A 353 -10.97 -13.68 -4.77
C GLY A 353 -10.72 -12.19 -5.04
N GLY A 354 -10.93 -11.71 -6.28
CA GLY A 354 -10.95 -10.27 -6.55
C GLY A 354 -12.01 -9.49 -5.75
N ALA A 355 -13.04 -10.18 -5.23
CA ALA A 355 -14.05 -9.57 -4.37
C ALA A 355 -13.56 -9.28 -2.93
N PHE A 356 -12.39 -9.77 -2.52
CA PHE A 356 -11.77 -9.38 -1.23
C PHE A 356 -11.21 -7.96 -1.26
N LEU A 357 -10.84 -7.42 -2.43
CA LEU A 357 -10.11 -6.15 -2.52
C LEU A 357 -10.83 -4.96 -1.86
N PRO A 358 -12.16 -4.76 -2.04
CA PRO A 358 -12.92 -3.74 -1.30
C PRO A 358 -12.82 -3.91 0.21
N LEU A 359 -12.95 -5.15 0.68
CA LEU A 359 -12.94 -5.48 2.09
C LEU A 359 -11.54 -5.35 2.69
N THR A 360 -10.51 -5.71 1.92
CA THR A 360 -9.09 -5.51 2.26
C THR A 360 -8.79 -4.04 2.47
N PHE A 361 -9.22 -3.18 1.55
CA PHE A 361 -9.10 -1.74 1.72
C PHE A 361 -9.86 -1.26 2.96
N ALA A 362 -11.09 -1.70 3.16
CA ALA A 362 -11.91 -1.25 4.28
C ALA A 362 -11.32 -1.64 5.65
N MET A 363 -10.73 -2.84 5.78
CA MET A 363 -10.01 -3.28 6.99
C MET A 363 -8.90 -2.29 7.36
N TRP A 364 -7.98 -2.04 6.43
CA TRP A 364 -6.86 -1.13 6.65
C TRP A 364 -7.33 0.32 6.80
N ALA A 365 -8.36 0.72 6.07
CA ALA A 365 -8.88 2.07 6.14
C ALA A 365 -9.52 2.38 7.49
N GLY A 366 -10.34 1.46 8.02
CA GLY A 366 -10.92 1.61 9.35
C GLY A 366 -9.85 1.61 10.45
N HIS A 367 -8.90 0.67 10.37
CA HIS A 367 -7.83 0.57 11.36
C HIS A 367 -6.88 1.78 11.34
N TYR A 368 -6.42 2.22 10.17
CA TYR A 368 -5.53 3.40 10.07
C TYR A 368 -6.26 4.72 10.31
N ALA A 369 -7.55 4.84 9.97
CA ALA A 369 -8.33 6.01 10.33
C ALA A 369 -8.41 6.18 11.85
N TYR A 370 -8.53 5.08 12.61
CA TYR A 370 -8.50 5.12 14.07
C TYR A 370 -7.18 5.69 14.60
N HIS A 371 -6.05 5.07 14.26
CA HIS A 371 -4.74 5.54 14.73
C HIS A 371 -4.40 6.97 14.27
N PHE A 372 -4.83 7.33 13.06
CA PHE A 372 -4.65 8.68 12.56
C PHE A 372 -5.46 9.69 13.38
N LEU A 373 -6.74 9.43 13.59
CA LEU A 373 -7.63 10.35 14.31
C LEU A 373 -7.34 10.42 15.81
N THR A 374 -6.80 9.37 16.41
CA THR A 374 -6.40 9.40 17.83
C THR A 374 -5.12 10.17 18.09
N GLY A 375 -4.25 10.33 17.09
CA GLY A 375 -2.97 11.04 17.22
C GLY A 375 -2.78 12.20 16.24
N TRP A 376 -3.84 12.68 15.57
CA TRP A 376 -3.74 13.62 14.45
C TRP A 376 -3.05 14.94 14.81
N ALA A 377 -3.25 15.40 16.04
CA ALA A 377 -2.69 16.67 16.52
C ALA A 377 -1.28 16.51 17.11
N THR A 378 -0.84 15.28 17.38
CA THR A 378 0.49 14.95 17.95
C THR A 378 1.63 15.34 17.01
N ILE A 379 1.38 15.47 15.70
CA ILE A 379 2.41 15.92 14.75
C ILE A 379 2.95 17.31 15.08
N VAL A 380 2.13 18.20 15.63
CA VAL A 380 2.51 19.58 15.94
C VAL A 380 3.59 19.62 17.03
N PRO A 381 3.35 19.15 18.28
CA PRO A 381 4.36 19.19 19.33
C PRO A 381 5.59 18.36 19.00
N VAL A 382 5.44 17.24 18.29
CA VAL A 382 6.59 16.41 17.90
C VAL A 382 7.46 17.12 16.86
N THR A 383 6.87 17.82 15.90
CA THR A 383 7.62 18.64 14.94
C THR A 383 8.27 19.83 15.61
N GLN A 384 7.59 20.51 16.55
CA GLN A 384 8.18 21.57 17.36
C GLN A 384 9.41 21.05 18.13
N GLN A 385 9.31 19.89 18.77
CA GLN A 385 10.42 19.28 19.48
C GLN A 385 11.60 18.95 18.56
N ALA A 386 11.34 18.36 17.39
CA ALA A 386 12.38 18.00 16.42
C ALA A 386 13.06 19.23 15.80
N LEU A 387 12.33 20.33 15.58
CA LEU A 387 12.93 21.58 15.10
C LEU A 387 13.67 22.34 16.21
N ALA A 388 13.17 22.30 17.45
CA ALA A 388 13.85 22.87 18.61
C ALA A 388 15.18 22.17 18.90
N SER A 389 15.28 20.85 18.69
CA SER A 389 16.54 20.11 18.85
C SER A 389 17.60 20.47 17.80
N LEU A 390 17.19 21.09 16.69
CA LEU A 390 18.07 21.70 15.68
C LEU A 390 18.42 23.17 16.00
N GLY A 391 17.96 23.72 17.13
CA GLY A 391 18.19 25.11 17.52
C GLY A 391 17.29 26.12 16.80
N LEU A 392 16.20 25.69 16.17
CA LEU A 392 15.26 26.59 15.48
C LEU A 392 14.28 27.24 16.48
N PRO A 393 13.92 28.53 16.31
CA PRO A 393 13.06 29.26 17.24
C PRO A 393 11.57 28.96 17.02
N VAL A 394 11.13 27.75 17.39
CA VAL A 394 9.76 27.25 17.14
C VAL A 394 8.84 27.26 18.37
N GLY A 395 9.30 27.81 19.49
CA GLY A 395 8.59 27.84 20.77
C GLY A 395 8.55 26.49 21.50
N GLU A 396 7.92 26.46 22.67
CA GLU A 396 7.77 25.24 23.48
C GLU A 396 6.75 24.27 22.86
N PRO A 397 7.04 22.95 22.82
CA PRO A 397 6.10 21.94 22.31
C PRO A 397 4.77 21.90 23.09
N ASN A 398 3.64 22.13 22.41
CA ASN A 398 2.32 22.07 23.04
C ASN A 398 1.74 20.65 23.06
N TRP A 399 2.07 19.87 24.09
CA TRP A 399 1.59 18.50 24.25
C TRP A 399 0.10 18.36 24.58
N GLN A 400 -0.60 19.44 24.96
CA GLN A 400 -2.05 19.39 25.20
C GLN A 400 -2.82 19.03 23.93
N LEU A 401 -2.26 19.39 22.76
CA LEU A 401 -2.82 19.02 21.46
C LEU A 401 -2.90 17.49 21.27
N ALA A 402 -1.98 16.73 21.83
CA ALA A 402 -1.95 15.27 21.70
C ALA A 402 -3.14 14.57 22.41
N ALA A 403 -3.87 15.27 23.28
CA ALA A 403 -5.07 14.76 23.94
C ALA A 403 -6.36 15.01 23.14
N LEU A 404 -6.30 15.72 22.00
CA LEU A 404 -7.47 16.06 21.18
C LEU A 404 -7.92 14.85 20.34
N VAL A 405 -8.77 14.01 20.91
CA VAL A 405 -9.30 12.80 20.25
C VAL A 405 -10.80 12.93 19.98
N PRO A 406 -11.27 12.73 18.73
CA PRO A 406 -12.69 12.75 18.41
C PRO A 406 -13.34 11.38 18.70
N GLU A 407 -13.42 10.99 19.98
CA GLU A 407 -13.86 9.64 20.42
C GLU A 407 -15.21 9.22 19.81
N ASN A 408 -16.17 10.15 19.76
CA ASN A 408 -17.51 9.91 19.20
C ASN A 408 -17.53 9.59 17.69
N LEU A 409 -16.46 9.89 16.96
CA LEU A 409 -16.36 9.66 15.52
C LEU A 409 -15.67 8.35 15.18
N LEU A 410 -14.77 7.86 16.04
CA LEU A 410 -13.84 6.77 15.74
C LEU A 410 -14.57 5.49 15.31
N TYR A 411 -15.40 4.93 16.20
CA TYR A 411 -16.10 3.68 15.93
C TYR A 411 -17.17 3.81 14.83
N PRO A 412 -18.04 4.84 14.81
CA PRO A 412 -19.00 5.02 13.71
C PRO A 412 -18.34 5.14 12.33
N LEU A 413 -17.18 5.80 12.25
CA LEU A 413 -16.42 5.89 11.00
C LEU A 413 -15.88 4.52 10.57
N GLN A 414 -15.31 3.74 11.49
CA GLN A 414 -14.84 2.38 11.21
C GLN A 414 -15.98 1.48 10.69
N VAL A 415 -17.14 1.52 11.34
CA VAL A 415 -18.35 0.79 10.93
C VAL A 415 -18.77 1.21 9.51
N ALA A 416 -18.84 2.51 9.25
CA ALA A 416 -19.21 3.03 7.93
C ALA A 416 -18.24 2.55 6.84
N ILE A 417 -16.93 2.61 7.09
CA ILE A 417 -15.91 2.15 6.14
C ILE A 417 -16.05 0.64 5.88
N LEU A 418 -16.22 -0.18 6.92
CA LEU A 418 -16.38 -1.63 6.77
C LEU A 418 -17.67 -2.01 6.03
N TYR A 419 -18.77 -1.32 6.31
CA TYR A 419 -20.02 -1.55 5.59
C TYR A 419 -19.91 -1.16 4.11
N LEU A 420 -19.26 -0.04 3.78
CA LEU A 420 -18.98 0.31 2.39
C LEU A 420 -18.09 -0.73 1.70
N GLY A 421 -17.07 -1.25 2.42
CA GLY A 421 -16.25 -2.37 1.97
C GLY A 421 -17.05 -3.63 1.68
N LEU A 422 -17.93 -4.03 2.60
CA LEU A 422 -18.83 -5.17 2.46
C LEU A 422 -19.80 -4.99 1.28
N MET A 423 -20.38 -3.80 1.12
CA MET A 423 -21.27 -3.49 0.00
C MET A 423 -20.53 -3.62 -1.35
N GLY A 424 -19.30 -3.09 -1.44
CA GLY A 424 -18.47 -3.22 -2.62
C GLY A 424 -18.09 -4.69 -2.93
N ALA A 425 -17.73 -5.43 -1.89
CA ALA A 425 -17.39 -6.85 -1.99
C ALA A 425 -18.59 -7.71 -2.40
N ALA A 426 -19.76 -7.47 -1.80
CA ALA A 426 -21.02 -8.12 -2.15
C ALA A 426 -21.41 -7.83 -3.60
N TYR A 427 -21.37 -6.57 -4.03
CA TYR A 427 -21.63 -6.20 -5.41
C TYR A 427 -20.71 -6.97 -6.39
N ALA A 428 -19.41 -7.05 -6.08
CA ALA A 428 -18.46 -7.79 -6.91
C ALA A 428 -18.79 -9.30 -6.98
N LEU A 429 -19.17 -9.92 -5.85
CA LEU A 429 -19.59 -11.32 -5.81
C LEU A 429 -20.84 -11.58 -6.65
N PHE A 430 -21.91 -10.81 -6.43
CA PHE A 430 -23.18 -11.02 -7.13
C PHE A 430 -23.09 -10.71 -8.62
N ALA A 431 -22.29 -9.70 -9.01
CA ALA A 431 -22.00 -9.43 -10.42
C ALA A 431 -21.26 -10.60 -11.09
N LYS A 432 -20.28 -11.21 -10.41
CA LYS A 432 -19.60 -12.42 -10.90
C LYS A 432 -20.53 -13.62 -10.97
N ALA A 433 -21.33 -13.86 -9.94
CA ALA A 433 -22.32 -14.95 -9.93
C ALA A 433 -23.34 -14.81 -11.07
N ARG A 434 -23.75 -13.58 -11.38
CA ARG A 434 -24.58 -13.29 -12.57
C ARG A 434 -23.88 -13.64 -13.87
N SER A 435 -22.57 -13.34 -14.00
CA SER A 435 -21.79 -13.68 -15.21
C SER A 435 -21.63 -15.18 -15.43
N VAL A 436 -21.72 -15.99 -14.36
CA VAL A 436 -21.70 -17.46 -14.41
C VAL A 436 -23.12 -18.04 -14.55
N GLY A 437 -24.17 -17.19 -14.54
CA GLY A 437 -25.55 -17.60 -14.74
C GLY A 437 -26.25 -18.18 -13.50
N ARG A 438 -25.64 -18.11 -12.31
CA ARG A 438 -26.22 -18.62 -11.06
C ARG A 438 -25.95 -17.69 -9.89
N LEU A 439 -26.93 -16.87 -9.51
CA LEU A 439 -26.79 -15.92 -8.39
C LEU A 439 -26.51 -16.61 -7.04
N SER A 440 -27.08 -17.80 -6.81
CA SER A 440 -26.84 -18.59 -5.59
C SER A 440 -25.37 -18.97 -5.39
N ALA A 441 -24.56 -18.97 -6.45
CA ALA A 441 -23.12 -19.20 -6.36
C ALA A 441 -22.40 -18.15 -5.50
N ALA A 442 -22.93 -16.92 -5.38
CA ALA A 442 -22.33 -15.89 -4.52
C ALA A 442 -22.52 -16.18 -3.02
N VAL A 443 -23.51 -16.99 -2.63
CA VAL A 443 -23.95 -17.13 -1.24
C VAL A 443 -22.84 -17.62 -0.30
N PRO A 444 -22.05 -18.66 -0.60
CA PRO A 444 -20.99 -19.12 0.30
C PRO A 444 -19.94 -18.04 0.59
N MET A 445 -19.51 -17.33 -0.46
CA MET A 445 -18.56 -16.23 -0.34
C MET A 445 -19.16 -15.02 0.40
N PHE A 446 -20.43 -14.72 0.16
CA PHE A 446 -21.11 -13.61 0.84
C PHE A 446 -21.26 -13.87 2.33
N ILE A 447 -21.72 -15.06 2.73
CA ILE A 447 -21.78 -15.47 4.15
C ILE A 447 -20.39 -15.37 4.78
N TYR A 448 -19.37 -15.88 4.08
CA TYR A 448 -18.00 -15.79 4.57
C TYR A 448 -17.54 -14.34 4.80
N PHE A 449 -17.82 -13.42 3.87
CA PHE A 449 -17.48 -12.01 4.03
C PHE A 449 -18.24 -11.34 5.16
N VAL A 450 -19.53 -11.67 5.35
CA VAL A 450 -20.31 -11.18 6.49
C VAL A 450 -19.68 -11.63 7.81
N LEU A 451 -19.29 -12.91 7.92
CA LEU A 451 -18.61 -13.42 9.12
C LEU A 451 -17.28 -12.70 9.39
N LEU A 452 -16.47 -12.47 8.35
CA LEU A 452 -15.22 -11.72 8.47
C LEU A 452 -15.46 -10.28 8.92
N VAL A 453 -16.48 -9.61 8.39
CA VAL A 453 -16.85 -8.24 8.79
C VAL A 453 -17.35 -8.19 10.22
N VAL A 454 -18.22 -9.12 10.64
CA VAL A 454 -18.71 -9.21 12.03
C VAL A 454 -17.55 -9.41 12.98
N LEU A 455 -16.63 -10.31 12.66
CA LEU A 455 -15.43 -10.53 13.47
C LEU A 455 -14.54 -9.28 13.52
N THR A 456 -14.36 -8.60 12.39
CA THR A 456 -13.57 -7.36 12.32
C THR A 456 -14.20 -6.25 13.16
N LEU A 457 -15.52 -6.08 13.09
CA LEU A 457 -16.26 -5.10 13.89
C LEU A 457 -16.13 -5.40 15.38
N TRP A 458 -16.20 -6.68 15.77
CA TRP A 458 -15.98 -7.08 17.15
C TRP A 458 -14.58 -6.69 17.64
N VAL A 459 -13.54 -6.92 16.83
CA VAL A 459 -12.16 -6.51 17.17
C VAL A 459 -12.06 -4.99 17.30
N LEU A 460 -12.55 -4.23 16.32
CA LEU A 460 -12.47 -2.76 16.33
C LEU A 460 -13.33 -2.10 17.42
N ALA A 461 -14.31 -2.81 17.98
CA ALA A 461 -15.11 -2.35 19.10
C ALA A 461 -14.41 -2.54 20.47
N GLN A 462 -13.34 -3.34 20.54
CA GLN A 462 -12.59 -3.54 21.78
C GLN A 462 -11.69 -2.33 22.08
N PRO A 463 -11.33 -2.11 23.36
CA PRO A 463 -10.27 -1.17 23.69
C PRO A 463 -8.97 -1.62 23.04
N MET A 464 -8.40 -0.79 22.18
CA MET A 464 -7.14 -1.05 21.50
C MET A 464 -5.98 -0.40 22.26
N GLU A 465 -4.85 -1.09 22.32
CA GLU A 465 -3.57 -0.55 22.76
C GLU A 465 -3.20 0.63 21.86
N MET A 466 -2.96 1.79 22.48
CA MET A 466 -2.78 3.06 21.79
C MET A 466 -1.32 3.27 21.38
N ARG A 467 -0.83 2.36 20.54
CA ARG A 467 0.55 2.29 20.05
C ARG A 467 1.01 3.62 19.43
N GLY A 468 2.07 4.21 19.99
CA GLY A 468 2.69 5.43 19.46
C GLY A 468 1.96 6.74 19.81
N THR A 469 1.03 6.74 20.77
CA THR A 469 0.39 7.95 21.29
C THR A 469 0.74 8.19 22.77
N LEU A 470 0.55 9.42 23.24
CA LEU A 470 0.78 9.76 24.66
C LEU A 470 -0.34 9.28 25.59
N LEU A 471 -1.42 8.77 25.02
CA LEU A 471 -2.58 8.24 25.73
C LEU A 471 -2.43 6.76 26.06
N ASP A 472 -1.22 6.19 25.89
CA ASP A 472 -0.90 4.85 26.35
C ASP A 472 -1.07 4.81 27.88
N PRO A 473 -2.15 4.18 28.40
CA PRO A 473 -2.34 4.04 29.83
C PRO A 473 -1.31 3.01 30.25
N GLY A 474 -0.21 3.49 30.84
CA GLY A 474 0.99 2.70 31.08
C GLY A 474 0.71 1.27 31.51
N SER A 475 1.46 0.34 30.89
CA SER A 475 1.64 -1.04 31.36
C SER A 475 0.35 -1.76 31.72
N MET A 476 -0.29 -2.41 30.75
CA MET A 476 -0.92 -3.69 31.05
C MET A 476 0.22 -4.64 31.48
N PRO A 477 0.27 -5.10 32.75
CA PRO A 477 1.25 -6.09 33.17
C PRO A 477 0.85 -7.41 32.51
N GLY A 478 1.42 -7.72 31.36
CA GLY A 478 1.03 -8.89 30.58
C GLY A 478 1.61 -8.98 29.17
N GLY A 479 2.33 -7.95 28.69
CA GLY A 479 3.20 -8.12 27.52
C GLY A 479 4.29 -9.12 27.88
N LEU A 480 4.14 -10.37 27.43
CA LEU A 480 5.18 -11.39 27.48
C LEU A 480 6.46 -10.77 26.89
N LYS A 481 7.48 -10.60 27.74
CA LYS A 481 8.86 -10.37 27.33
C LYS A 481 9.62 -11.68 27.39
#